data_AF-A0A2H9VMU4-F1
#
_entry.id   AF-A0A2H9VMU4-F1
#
_cell.length_a   1.000
_cell.length_b   1.000
_cell.length_c   1.000
_cell.angle_alpha   90.00
_cell.angle_beta   90.00
_cell.angle_gamma   90.00
#
_symmetry.space_group_name_H-M   'P 1'
#
loop_
_entity.id
_entity.type
_entity.pdbx_description
1 polymer ?
#
loop_
_entity_poly.entity_id
_entity_poly.type
_entity_poly.pdbx_seq_one_letter_code
_entity_poly.pdbx_strand_id
1 'polypeptide(L)'
;MKTKFFALIVVASLLAACSSNRNTIPESSTDTTTSAPLPKTTTAFDAQRDGSSFERAIVINEKNETNGVQAENLQLSTLYPGYKRLSQRYEDYKGKQHEVVSITAQDGREIAVYFDVSNYFGKQ
;
A
#
# COMPACT_ATOMS: atom_id res chain seq x y z
N MET A 1 35.81 -31.31 -37.64
CA MET A 1 36.74 -31.00 -36.52
C MET A 1 37.62 -29.82 -36.91
N LYS A 2 37.52 -28.70 -36.18
CA LYS A 2 38.60 -27.76 -35.82
C LYS A 2 37.95 -26.48 -35.27
N THR A 3 38.18 -26.30 -33.98
CA THR A 3 37.64 -25.31 -33.05
C THR A 3 37.96 -23.88 -33.47
N LYS A 4 36.96 -23.00 -33.47
CA LYS A 4 37.19 -21.55 -33.52
C LYS A 4 37.32 -21.03 -32.10
N PHE A 5 38.49 -20.46 -31.80
CA PHE A 5 38.82 -19.83 -30.54
C PHE A 5 37.82 -18.71 -30.22
N PHE A 6 37.04 -18.90 -29.16
CA PHE A 6 36.32 -17.82 -28.48
C PHE A 6 37.37 -17.01 -27.70
N ALA A 7 37.67 -15.80 -28.15
CA ALA A 7 38.45 -14.84 -27.37
C ALA A 7 37.51 -14.20 -26.34
N LEU A 8 37.55 -14.75 -25.13
CA LEU A 8 36.82 -14.30 -23.95
C LEU A 8 37.60 -13.12 -23.33
N ILE A 9 37.21 -11.89 -23.68
CA ILE A 9 37.67 -10.69 -22.95
C ILE A 9 36.67 -10.46 -21.82
N VAL A 10 36.95 -11.03 -20.65
CA VAL A 10 36.27 -10.65 -19.41
C VAL A 10 37.13 -9.57 -18.75
N VAL A 11 36.67 -8.33 -18.91
CA VAL A 11 37.11 -7.18 -18.13
C VAL A 11 36.64 -7.40 -16.69
N ALA A 12 37.57 -7.80 -15.81
CA ALA A 12 37.31 -7.88 -14.38
C ALA A 12 37.29 -6.46 -13.80
N SER A 13 36.12 -5.82 -13.84
CA SER A 13 35.86 -4.57 -13.13
C SER A 13 35.90 -4.83 -11.62
N LEU A 14 36.87 -4.21 -10.94
CA LEU A 14 36.97 -4.18 -9.49
C LEU A 14 35.76 -3.43 -8.91
N LEU A 15 34.82 -4.16 -8.32
CA LEU A 15 33.84 -3.60 -7.40
C LEU A 15 34.45 -3.62 -5.99
N ALA A 16 34.91 -2.45 -5.55
CA ALA A 16 35.19 -2.17 -4.15
C ALA A 16 33.89 -2.33 -3.35
N ALA A 17 33.72 -3.47 -2.70
CA ALA A 17 32.67 -3.68 -1.71
C ALA A 17 33.06 -2.96 -0.42
N CYS A 18 32.59 -1.72 -0.25
CA CYS A 18 32.48 -1.13 1.07
C CYS A 18 31.41 -1.90 1.84
N SER A 19 31.86 -2.84 2.67
CA SER A 19 31.06 -3.52 3.70
C SER A 19 30.49 -2.46 4.65
N SER A 20 29.21 -2.12 4.50
CA SER A 20 28.50 -1.29 5.47
C SER A 20 28.25 -2.10 6.74
N ASN A 21 28.78 -1.60 7.85
CA ASN A 21 28.67 -2.17 9.18
C ASN A 21 27.21 -2.52 9.51
N ARG A 22 26.95 -3.76 9.95
CA ARG A 22 25.70 -4.10 10.63
C ARG A 22 25.67 -3.35 11.95
N ASN A 23 24.88 -2.30 12.03
CA ASN A 23 24.52 -1.73 13.32
C ASN A 23 23.46 -2.63 13.95
N THR A 24 23.88 -3.45 14.91
CA THR A 24 23.02 -4.13 15.86
C THR A 24 22.19 -3.09 16.62
N ILE A 25 20.89 -3.08 16.39
CA ILE A 25 19.94 -2.36 17.25
C ILE A 25 19.86 -3.16 18.56
N PRO A 26 20.07 -2.55 19.74
CA PRO A 26 19.82 -3.22 20.99
C PRO A 26 18.32 -3.41 21.17
N GLU A 27 17.90 -4.62 21.53
CA GLU A 27 16.64 -4.84 22.22
C GLU A 27 16.56 -3.88 23.41
N SER A 28 15.62 -2.95 23.37
CA SER A 28 15.17 -2.26 24.56
C SER A 28 13.67 -2.40 24.62
N SER A 29 13.27 -3.49 25.28
CA SER A 29 11.97 -3.66 25.88
C SER A 29 11.76 -2.50 26.85
N THR A 30 11.01 -1.49 26.43
CA THR A 30 10.33 -0.60 27.37
C THR A 30 8.84 -0.68 27.05
N ASP A 31 8.19 -1.60 27.77
CA ASP A 31 6.78 -1.50 28.08
C ASP A 31 6.52 -0.11 28.66
N THR A 32 5.83 0.71 27.90
CA THR A 32 5.04 1.81 28.46
C THR A 32 3.72 1.80 27.72
N THR A 33 2.79 1.07 28.34
CA THR A 33 1.35 1.19 28.13
C THR A 33 0.96 2.65 28.40
N THR A 34 0.89 3.44 27.34
CA THR A 34 0.07 4.65 27.29
C THR A 34 -0.83 4.48 26.08
N SER A 35 -2.00 3.88 26.35
CA SER A 35 -3.12 3.81 25.43
C SER A 35 -3.60 5.23 25.14
N ALA A 36 -3.01 5.88 24.13
CA ALA A 36 -3.73 6.93 23.42
C ALA A 36 -4.96 6.25 22.80
N PRO A 37 -6.19 6.75 23.04
CA PRO A 37 -7.33 6.25 22.31
C PRO A 37 -7.08 6.54 20.83
N LEU A 38 -6.74 5.49 20.07
CA LEU A 38 -6.89 5.50 18.62
C LEU A 38 -8.28 6.07 18.35
N PRO A 39 -8.44 7.13 17.54
CA PRO A 39 -9.76 7.66 17.26
C PRO A 39 -10.55 6.49 16.67
N LYS A 40 -11.47 5.97 17.47
CA LYS A 40 -12.38 4.91 17.08
C LYS A 40 -13.40 5.56 16.17
N THR A 41 -12.96 5.88 14.95
CA THR A 41 -13.87 6.13 13.84
C THR A 41 -14.39 4.75 13.45
N THR A 42 -15.35 4.26 14.22
CA THR A 42 -16.25 3.21 13.77
C THR A 42 -17.05 3.83 12.62
N THR A 43 -16.46 3.80 11.43
CA THR A 43 -17.23 3.92 10.19
C THR A 43 -18.14 2.71 10.20
N ALA A 44 -19.36 2.89 10.69
CA ALA A 44 -20.43 1.93 10.45
C ALA A 44 -20.37 1.59 8.96
N PHE A 45 -20.50 0.32 8.62
CA PHE A 45 -20.58 -0.13 7.24
C PHE A 45 -21.84 0.50 6.64
N ASP A 46 -21.67 1.71 6.13
CA ASP A 46 -22.72 2.47 5.48
C ASP A 46 -22.96 1.72 4.20
N ALA A 47 -24.07 0.98 4.13
CA ALA A 47 -24.47 0.28 2.92
C ALA A 47 -24.64 1.24 1.73
N GLN A 48 -24.54 2.56 1.92
CA GLN A 48 -24.47 3.55 0.85
C GLN A 48 -23.05 3.76 0.29
N ARG A 49 -21.99 3.39 1.01
CA ARG A 49 -20.57 3.62 0.68
C ARG A 49 -19.74 2.35 0.79
N ASP A 50 -20.11 1.34 0.01
CA ASP A 50 -19.45 0.03 -0.02
C ASP A 50 -18.20 -0.04 -0.92
N GLY A 51 -17.84 1.05 -1.58
CA GLY A 51 -16.67 1.12 -2.45
C GLY A 51 -16.87 0.46 -3.81
N SER A 52 -18.10 0.19 -4.25
CA SER A 52 -18.39 -0.46 -5.54
C SER A 52 -18.36 0.46 -6.77
N SER A 53 -18.29 1.78 -6.56
CA SER A 53 -18.29 2.81 -7.59
C SER A 53 -17.79 4.14 -7.02
N PHE A 54 -17.56 5.14 -7.86
CA PHE A 54 -17.23 6.50 -7.41
C PHE A 54 -18.30 7.11 -6.51
N GLU A 55 -19.59 7.00 -6.87
CA GLU A 55 -20.71 7.49 -6.06
C GLU A 55 -20.78 6.85 -4.67
N ARG A 56 -20.31 5.60 -4.58
CA ARG A 56 -20.36 4.77 -3.38
C ARG A 56 -18.97 4.59 -2.77
N ALA A 57 -18.02 5.45 -3.10
CA ALA A 57 -16.65 5.34 -2.63
C ALA A 57 -16.59 5.37 -1.09
N ILE A 58 -15.70 4.54 -0.53
CA ILE A 58 -15.40 4.51 0.89
C ILE A 58 -14.66 5.80 1.23
N VAL A 59 -15.21 6.61 2.12
CA VAL A 59 -14.59 7.88 2.51
C VAL A 59 -13.54 7.61 3.57
N ILE A 60 -12.30 8.01 3.31
CA ILE A 60 -11.21 7.93 4.27
C ILE A 60 -11.00 9.30 4.91
N ASN A 61 -11.33 9.41 6.19
CA ASN A 61 -11.32 10.69 6.91
C ASN A 61 -10.00 10.91 7.67
N GLU A 62 -8.90 10.94 6.92
CA GLU A 62 -7.56 11.20 7.45
C GLU A 62 -7.03 12.55 6.96
N LYS A 63 -5.97 13.04 7.62
CA LYS A 63 -5.42 14.39 7.37
C LYS A 63 -4.14 14.40 6.54
N ASN A 64 -3.40 13.29 6.52
CA ASN A 64 -2.14 13.14 5.82
C ASN A 64 -2.08 11.79 5.10
N GLU A 65 -1.20 11.69 4.12
CA GLU A 65 -1.06 10.51 3.26
C GLU A 65 -0.67 9.25 4.05
N THR A 66 0.21 9.38 5.04
CA THR A 66 0.67 8.21 5.82
C THR A 66 -0.49 7.52 6.52
N ASN A 67 -1.32 8.29 7.23
CA ASN A 67 -2.49 7.77 7.93
C ASN A 67 -3.59 7.35 6.96
N GLY A 68 -3.80 8.12 5.88
CA GLY A 68 -4.79 7.83 4.84
C GLY A 68 -4.56 6.46 4.20
N VAL A 69 -3.34 6.22 3.72
CA VAL A 69 -2.95 4.95 3.11
C VAL A 69 -3.04 3.80 4.11
N GLN A 70 -2.68 4.03 5.39
CA GLN A 70 -2.86 2.99 6.41
C GLN A 70 -4.34 2.64 6.61
N ALA A 71 -5.21 3.63 6.65
CA ALA A 71 -6.65 3.44 6.79
C ALA A 71 -7.26 2.70 5.58
N GLU A 72 -6.84 3.01 4.36
CA GLU A 72 -7.26 2.29 3.15
C GLU A 72 -6.87 0.81 3.18
N ASN A 73 -5.61 0.52 3.52
CA ASN A 73 -5.12 -0.85 3.62
C ASN A 73 -5.91 -1.64 4.68
N LEU A 74 -6.23 -1.00 5.81
CA LEU A 74 -7.06 -1.58 6.85
C LEU A 74 -8.49 -1.87 6.35
N GLN A 75 -9.10 -0.93 5.62
CA GLN A 75 -10.42 -1.15 5.02
C GLN A 75 -10.40 -2.33 4.02
N LEU A 76 -9.43 -2.37 3.09
CA LEU A 76 -9.31 -3.46 2.13
C LEU A 76 -9.15 -4.82 2.79
N SER A 77 -8.26 -4.93 3.78
CA SER A 77 -8.01 -6.19 4.51
C SER A 77 -9.20 -6.63 5.35
N THR A 78 -10.00 -5.68 5.86
CA THR A 78 -11.23 -5.96 6.61
C THR A 78 -12.33 -6.48 5.67
N LEU A 79 -12.51 -5.84 4.51
CA LEU A 79 -13.61 -6.16 3.58
C LEU A 79 -13.33 -7.38 2.70
N TYR A 80 -12.07 -7.58 2.33
CA TYR A 80 -11.64 -8.64 1.45
C TYR A 80 -10.50 -9.45 2.08
N PRO A 81 -10.71 -10.16 3.20
CA PRO A 81 -9.65 -10.96 3.82
C PRO A 81 -8.98 -11.90 2.81
N GLY A 82 -7.64 -11.90 2.78
CA GLY A 82 -6.86 -12.75 1.87
C GLY A 82 -6.84 -12.29 0.40
N TYR A 83 -7.27 -11.07 0.10
CA TYR A 83 -7.18 -10.51 -1.25
C TYR A 83 -5.72 -10.42 -1.75
N LYS A 84 -5.57 -10.36 -3.07
CA LYS A 84 -4.32 -9.99 -3.75
C LYS A 84 -4.52 -8.68 -4.48
N ARG A 85 -3.62 -7.70 -4.30
CA ARG A 85 -3.65 -6.45 -5.08
C ARG A 85 -3.19 -6.73 -6.51
N LEU A 86 -3.94 -6.23 -7.48
CA LEU A 86 -3.61 -6.28 -8.91
C LEU A 86 -3.03 -4.94 -9.37
N SER A 87 -3.71 -3.84 -9.03
CA SER A 87 -3.29 -2.49 -9.40
C SER A 87 -3.88 -1.45 -8.45
N GLN A 88 -3.33 -0.24 -8.50
CA GLN A 88 -3.86 0.95 -7.85
C GLN A 88 -3.65 2.15 -8.79
N ARG A 89 -4.58 3.10 -8.77
CA ARG A 89 -4.48 4.35 -9.55
C ARG A 89 -5.32 5.45 -8.92
N TYR A 90 -4.91 6.69 -9.16
CA TYR A 90 -5.68 7.88 -8.79
C TYR A 90 -6.56 8.35 -9.94
N GLU A 91 -7.78 8.76 -9.62
CA GLU A 91 -8.72 9.33 -10.57
C GLU A 91 -9.43 10.55 -9.96
N ASP A 92 -9.49 11.66 -10.71
CA ASP A 92 -10.42 12.74 -10.40
C ASP A 92 -11.82 12.38 -10.92
N TYR A 93 -12.81 12.47 -10.03
CA TYR A 93 -14.20 12.30 -10.41
C TYR A 93 -15.06 13.36 -9.73
N LYS A 94 -15.69 14.22 -10.54
CA LYS A 94 -16.53 15.34 -10.08
C LYS A 94 -15.79 16.27 -9.10
N GLY A 95 -14.49 16.52 -9.34
CA GLY A 95 -13.67 17.42 -8.53
C GLY A 95 -13.23 16.84 -7.19
N LYS A 96 -13.33 15.52 -7.03
CA LYS A 96 -12.85 14.76 -5.88
C LYS A 96 -11.79 13.76 -6.31
N GLN A 97 -10.74 13.65 -5.52
CA GLN A 97 -9.69 12.67 -5.75
C GLN A 97 -10.10 11.32 -5.17
N HIS A 98 -9.98 10.30 -6.01
CA HIS A 98 -10.27 8.92 -5.64
C HIS A 98 -9.05 8.04 -5.86
N GLU A 99 -8.90 7.04 -5.01
CA GLU A 99 -8.02 5.90 -5.27
C GLU A 99 -8.86 4.69 -5.66
N VAL A 100 -8.51 4.07 -6.79
CA VAL A 100 -9.16 2.86 -7.30
C VAL A 100 -8.18 1.70 -7.21
N VAL A 101 -8.48 0.75 -6.33
CA VAL A 101 -7.65 -0.44 -6.08
C VAL A 101 -8.32 -1.64 -6.71
N SER A 102 -7.65 -2.27 -7.68
CA SER A 102 -8.11 -3.53 -8.27
C SER A 102 -7.48 -4.69 -7.51
N ILE A 103 -8.30 -5.67 -7.13
CA ILE A 103 -7.89 -6.83 -6.33
C ILE A 103 -8.45 -8.12 -6.92
N THR A 104 -7.80 -9.24 -6.62
CA THR A 104 -8.41 -10.57 -6.68
C THR A 104 -8.89 -10.94 -5.27
N ALA A 105 -10.19 -11.14 -5.09
CA ALA A 105 -10.78 -11.63 -3.86
C ALA A 105 -10.45 -13.11 -3.63
N GLN A 106 -10.70 -13.60 -2.41
CA GLN A 106 -10.40 -14.99 -2.04
C GLN A 106 -11.13 -16.03 -2.92
N ASP A 107 -12.33 -15.69 -3.40
CA ASP A 107 -13.10 -16.53 -4.32
C ASP A 107 -12.64 -16.44 -5.78
N GLY A 108 -11.58 -15.70 -6.07
CA GLY A 108 -10.98 -15.54 -7.39
C GLY A 108 -11.61 -14.43 -8.24
N ARG A 109 -12.64 -13.72 -7.75
CA ARG A 109 -13.21 -12.59 -8.49
C ARG A 109 -12.27 -11.40 -8.51
N GLU A 110 -12.19 -10.72 -9.65
CA GLU A 110 -11.57 -9.42 -9.74
C GLU A 110 -12.57 -8.33 -9.35
N ILE A 111 -12.16 -7.45 -8.43
CA ILE A 111 -13.00 -6.40 -7.87
C ILE A 111 -12.22 -5.09 -7.91
N ALA A 112 -12.86 -4.01 -8.33
CA ALA A 112 -12.36 -2.66 -8.16
C ALA A 112 -13.01 -2.04 -6.91
N VAL A 113 -12.20 -1.51 -6.01
CA VAL A 113 -12.63 -0.83 -4.79
C VAL A 113 -12.27 0.64 -4.89
N TYR A 114 -13.24 1.51 -4.61
CA TYR A 114 -13.14 2.95 -4.79
C TYR A 114 -13.08 3.65 -3.42
N PHE A 115 -12.06 4.47 -3.21
CA PHE A 115 -11.87 5.30 -2.01
C PHE A 115 -11.96 6.78 -2.37
N ASP A 116 -12.68 7.58 -1.59
CA ASP A 116 -12.61 9.05 -1.65
C ASP A 116 -11.48 9.50 -0.72
N VAL A 117 -10.38 9.94 -1.34
CA VAL A 117 -9.11 10.30 -0.68
C VAL A 117 -8.89 11.81 -0.63
N SER A 118 -9.91 12.59 -1.02
CA SER A 118 -9.85 14.06 -1.14
C SER A 118 -9.38 14.75 0.15
N ASN A 119 -9.57 14.11 1.30
CA ASN A 119 -9.22 14.66 2.60
C ASN A 119 -7.72 14.66 2.88
N TYR A 120 -6.92 13.80 2.25
CA TYR A 120 -5.48 13.71 2.51
C TYR A 120 -4.59 13.66 1.28
N PHE A 121 -5.13 13.44 0.08
CA PHE A 121 -4.32 13.35 -1.14
C PHE A 121 -3.42 14.59 -1.31
N GLY A 122 -2.11 14.37 -1.48
CA GLY A 122 -1.10 15.42 -1.62
C GLY A 122 -0.69 16.11 -0.30
N LYS A 123 -1.15 15.63 0.86
CA LYS A 123 -0.87 16.23 2.17
C LYS A 123 0.13 15.38 2.96
N GLN A 124 1.21 16.00 3.43
CA GLN A 124 2.25 15.38 4.25
C GLN A 124 1.99 15.60 5.75
#